data_AF-A0A8H7ASG4-F1
#
_entry.id   AF-A0A8H7ASG4-F1
#
_cell.length_a   1.000
_cell.length_b   1.000
_cell.length_c   1.000
_cell.angle_alpha   90.00
_cell.angle_beta   90.00
_cell.angle_gamma   90.00
#
_symmetry.space_group_name_H-M   'P 1'
#
loop_
_entity.id
_entity.type
_entity.pdbx_description
1 polymer ?
#
loop_
_entity_poly.entity_id
_entity_poly.type
_entity_poly.pdbx_seq_one_letter_code
_entity_poly.pdbx_strand_id
1 'polypeptide(L)'
;MSQEEDEYFLPLQDQQVFGAGIRRKRVAFVRAGSEPSPASQTTPESSLGDRYLAIVQPQNPDTENPQKHSGDAQEYSTASGEVMCTVCNLPTTPSTSSVPTQPHESSLAHQVCLPHSHPPSYLDRDHVGLRYLSSYGWDPDARLGLGASGTGIRAPVKCKVKNDTVGLGVKDSDHVRVKKQAKNMVRLNAKQMRLREAAEKKREVQLRDAFYGKDLEAYLGPGG
;
A
#
# COMPACT_ATOMS: atom_id res chain seq x y z
N MET A 1 41.02 -20.60 -34.01
CA MET A 1 40.34 -21.85 -33.59
C MET A 1 40.44 -21.90 -32.07
N SER A 2 39.65 -21.11 -31.32
CA SER A 2 38.26 -21.33 -30.90
C SER A 2 38.07 -22.57 -30.02
N GLN A 3 37.93 -22.35 -28.69
CA GLN A 3 36.95 -23.01 -27.80
C GLN A 3 37.20 -22.55 -26.34
N GLU A 4 36.66 -21.38 -26.01
CA GLU A 4 36.27 -21.02 -24.63
C GLU A 4 35.05 -21.89 -24.29
N GLU A 5 35.25 -22.95 -23.52
CA GLU A 5 34.18 -23.72 -22.87
C GLU A 5 33.92 -23.15 -21.48
N ASP A 6 33.37 -21.94 -21.44
CA ASP A 6 32.84 -21.35 -20.23
C ASP A 6 31.32 -21.58 -20.14
N GLU A 7 30.84 -21.71 -18.90
CA GLU A 7 29.46 -21.53 -18.45
C GLU A 7 28.61 -22.79 -18.18
N TYR A 8 28.63 -23.27 -16.91
CA TYR A 8 27.36 -23.54 -16.23
C TYR A 8 27.47 -23.56 -14.69
N PHE A 9 27.68 -22.39 -14.09
CA PHE A 9 27.38 -22.22 -12.66
C PHE A 9 25.87 -21.99 -12.53
N LEU A 10 25.16 -22.88 -11.81
CA LEU A 10 23.72 -22.76 -11.50
C LEU A 10 23.55 -22.08 -10.14
N PRO A 11 23.38 -20.75 -10.07
CA PRO A 11 22.98 -20.05 -8.85
C PRO A 11 21.73 -20.69 -8.20
N LEU A 12 21.59 -20.59 -6.88
CA LEU A 12 20.49 -21.17 -6.07
C LEU A 12 19.07 -20.68 -6.45
N GLN A 13 19.00 -19.69 -7.31
CA GLN A 13 17.85 -19.16 -8.04
C GLN A 13 17.38 -20.10 -9.15
N ASP A 14 18.22 -21.07 -9.53
CA ASP A 14 18.02 -21.98 -10.66
C ASP A 14 17.49 -23.36 -10.27
N GLN A 15 17.22 -23.57 -8.97
CA GLN A 15 16.52 -24.75 -8.47
C GLN A 15 15.01 -24.59 -8.68
N GLN A 16 14.39 -25.52 -9.43
CA GLN A 16 13.11 -25.22 -10.07
C GLN A 16 11.91 -25.06 -9.11
N VAL A 17 11.09 -24.06 -9.43
CA VAL A 17 9.85 -23.69 -8.75
C VAL A 17 8.64 -24.53 -9.21
N PHE A 18 7.56 -24.54 -8.41
CA PHE A 18 6.38 -25.39 -8.59
C PHE A 18 5.79 -25.34 -10.03
N GLY A 19 5.84 -26.48 -10.74
CA GLY A 19 5.47 -26.61 -12.17
C GLY A 19 6.54 -27.28 -13.03
N ALA A 20 7.76 -27.36 -12.53
CA ALA A 20 8.83 -28.21 -13.06
C ALA A 20 8.38 -29.68 -13.12
N GLY A 21 8.32 -30.25 -14.33
CA GLY A 21 7.93 -31.64 -14.58
C GLY A 21 6.46 -31.87 -14.99
N ILE A 22 5.58 -30.87 -14.93
CA ILE A 22 4.21 -31.02 -15.43
C ILE A 22 4.17 -30.72 -16.93
N ARG A 23 4.08 -31.76 -17.77
CA ARG A 23 3.81 -31.64 -19.21
C ARG A 23 2.43 -31.02 -19.44
N ARG A 24 2.34 -29.71 -19.60
CA ARG A 24 1.10 -29.02 -19.99
C ARG A 24 0.90 -29.15 -21.50
N LYS A 25 -0.22 -29.76 -21.92
CA LYS A 25 -0.65 -29.70 -23.32
C LYS A 25 -0.87 -28.24 -23.69
N ARG A 26 -0.15 -27.72 -24.70
CA ARG A 26 -0.30 -26.35 -25.17
C ARG A 26 -1.69 -26.18 -25.78
N VAL A 27 -2.43 -25.17 -25.32
CA VAL A 27 -3.65 -24.72 -26.00
C VAL A 27 -3.20 -23.94 -27.24
N ALA A 28 -3.77 -24.25 -28.40
CA ALA A 28 -3.51 -23.51 -29.63
C ALA A 28 -4.24 -22.17 -29.56
N PHE A 29 -3.49 -21.09 -29.32
CA PHE A 29 -4.03 -19.74 -29.45
C PHE A 29 -4.20 -19.43 -30.93
N VAL A 30 -5.45 -19.41 -31.39
CA VAL A 30 -5.79 -18.94 -32.73
C VAL A 30 -5.52 -17.43 -32.80
N ARG A 31 -4.72 -17.00 -33.79
CA ARG A 31 -4.38 -15.60 -34.01
C ARG A 31 -5.64 -14.82 -34.41
N ALA A 32 -6.00 -13.80 -33.65
CA ALA A 32 -6.96 -12.78 -34.11
C ALA A 32 -6.36 -12.07 -35.34
N GLY A 33 -7.21 -11.85 -36.34
CA GLY A 33 -6.85 -11.26 -37.64
C GLY A 33 -6.07 -9.95 -37.54
N SER A 34 -5.22 -9.73 -38.53
CA SER A 34 -4.32 -8.58 -38.67
C SER A 34 -5.07 -7.26 -38.87
N GLU A 35 -4.85 -6.31 -37.96
CA GLU A 35 -5.02 -4.86 -38.18
C GLU A 35 -3.85 -4.11 -37.51
N PRO A 36 -3.42 -2.96 -38.05
CA PRO A 36 -2.02 -2.54 -38.08
C PRO A 36 -1.51 -1.73 -36.86
N SER A 37 -0.18 -1.75 -36.75
CA SER A 37 0.68 -0.99 -35.84
C SER A 37 0.43 0.53 -35.88
N PRO A 38 0.24 1.23 -34.74
CA PRO A 38 0.47 2.66 -34.69
C PRO A 38 1.98 2.94 -34.59
N ALA A 39 2.46 3.71 -35.57
CA ALA A 39 3.83 4.16 -35.71
C ALA A 39 4.38 4.86 -34.45
N SER A 40 5.60 4.49 -34.06
CA SER A 40 6.44 5.32 -33.18
C SER A 40 6.74 6.64 -33.87
N GLN A 41 6.18 7.73 -33.34
CA GLN A 41 6.63 9.07 -33.67
C GLN A 41 7.80 9.42 -32.74
N THR A 42 9.02 9.31 -33.24
CA THR A 42 10.17 10.05 -32.71
C THR A 42 10.01 11.50 -33.14
N THR A 43 9.77 12.40 -32.19
CA THR A 43 9.96 13.84 -32.41
C THR A 43 11.22 14.29 -31.66
N PRO A 44 11.99 15.23 -32.22
CA PRO A 44 13.24 15.68 -31.62
C PRO A 44 12.98 16.48 -30.33
N GLU A 45 13.55 15.95 -29.26
CA GLU A 45 14.29 16.61 -28.19
C GLU A 45 14.27 18.16 -28.22
N SER A 46 13.22 18.72 -27.62
CA SER A 46 13.34 19.93 -26.81
C SER A 46 12.78 19.59 -25.44
N SER A 47 13.67 19.55 -24.44
CA SER A 47 13.33 19.27 -23.05
C SER A 47 12.22 20.21 -22.60
N LEU A 48 11.12 19.64 -22.08
CA LEU A 48 10.02 20.40 -21.44
C LEU A 48 10.55 21.36 -20.35
N GLY A 49 11.70 21.04 -19.75
CA GLY A 49 12.40 21.87 -18.77
C GLY A 49 12.90 23.21 -19.34
N ASP A 50 13.40 23.24 -20.58
CA ASP A 50 13.89 24.48 -21.21
C ASP A 50 12.75 25.44 -21.52
N ARG A 51 11.57 24.89 -21.88
CA ARG A 51 10.36 25.71 -22.08
C ARG A 51 9.89 26.31 -20.75
N TYR A 52 9.98 25.57 -19.66
CA TYR A 52 9.64 26.08 -18.33
C TYR A 52 10.64 27.16 -17.87
N LEU A 53 11.94 26.96 -18.13
CA LEU A 53 12.98 27.95 -17.80
C LEU A 53 12.81 29.27 -18.56
N ALA A 54 12.44 29.23 -19.85
CA ALA A 54 12.14 30.45 -20.63
C ALA A 54 10.92 31.23 -20.11
N ILE A 55 9.96 30.55 -19.49
CA ILE A 55 8.76 31.16 -18.91
C ILE A 55 9.05 31.74 -17.52
N VAL A 56 9.83 31.02 -16.71
CA VAL A 56 10.12 31.39 -15.31
C VAL A 56 11.25 32.41 -15.23
N GLN A 57 12.17 32.43 -16.20
CA GLN A 57 13.25 33.41 -16.31
C GLN A 57 13.22 34.11 -17.69
N PRO A 58 12.30 35.08 -17.90
CA PRO A 58 12.38 35.92 -19.09
C PRO A 58 13.68 36.75 -19.03
N GLN A 59 14.64 36.43 -19.91
CA GLN A 59 15.84 37.25 -20.08
C GLN A 59 15.47 38.55 -20.80
N ASN A 60 15.72 39.69 -20.16
CA ASN A 60 15.60 41.01 -20.78
C ASN A 60 16.72 41.16 -21.84
N PRO A 61 16.41 41.53 -23.09
CA PRO A 61 17.40 41.77 -24.13
C PRO A 61 17.95 43.20 -24.01
N ASP A 62 18.62 43.49 -22.90
CA ASP A 62 19.43 44.70 -22.71
C ASP A 62 20.67 44.33 -21.90
N THR A 63 21.57 43.53 -22.47
CA THR A 63 22.98 43.58 -22.07
C THR A 63 23.87 43.06 -23.18
N GLU A 64 24.39 43.99 -23.96
CA GLU A 64 25.50 43.77 -24.86
C GLU A 64 26.82 43.65 -24.05
N ASN A 65 27.54 42.56 -24.30
CA ASN A 65 28.99 42.35 -24.17
C ASN A 65 29.65 42.07 -22.79
N PRO A 66 30.76 41.29 -22.78
CA PRO A 66 31.36 40.67 -21.60
C PRO A 66 32.49 41.52 -20.99
N GLN A 67 32.84 41.12 -19.76
CA GLN A 67 34.02 41.44 -18.95
C GLN A 67 33.84 42.47 -17.83
N LYS A 68 34.34 42.04 -16.66
CA LYS A 68 34.77 42.81 -15.47
C LYS A 68 33.68 43.28 -14.50
N HIS A 69 33.40 42.43 -13.51
CA HIS A 69 33.37 42.91 -12.13
C HIS A 69 34.41 42.16 -11.31
N SER A 70 35.50 42.88 -11.05
CA SER A 70 36.47 42.61 -10.01
C SER A 70 35.76 42.61 -8.67
N GLY A 71 35.65 41.44 -8.04
CA GLY A 71 35.38 41.30 -6.61
C GLY A 71 36.69 40.97 -5.91
N ASP A 72 37.55 41.97 -5.73
CA ASP A 72 38.66 41.87 -4.80
C ASP A 72 38.16 42.31 -3.42
N ALA A 73 37.86 41.33 -2.60
CA ALA A 73 37.96 41.39 -1.15
C ALA A 73 38.44 40.00 -0.72
N GLN A 74 39.74 39.78 -0.92
CA GLN A 74 40.48 38.68 -0.32
C GLN A 74 40.25 38.61 1.20
N GLU A 75 40.08 37.37 1.64
CA GLU A 75 40.75 36.81 2.81
C GLU A 75 40.59 37.55 4.14
N TYR A 76 39.58 37.10 4.89
CA TYR A 76 39.81 36.83 6.30
C TYR A 76 39.71 35.32 6.52
N SER A 77 40.86 34.64 6.44
CA SER A 77 41.04 33.41 7.20
C SER A 77 41.09 33.82 8.67
N THR A 78 39.96 33.80 9.38
CA THR A 78 40.04 33.51 10.81
C THR A 78 39.96 32.01 10.95
N ALA A 79 41.14 31.41 11.05
CA ALA A 79 41.34 30.06 11.54
C ALA A 79 40.81 29.95 12.98
N SER A 80 39.50 29.77 13.11
CA SER A 80 38.88 29.08 14.24
C SER A 80 38.26 27.84 13.62
N GLY A 81 38.95 26.71 13.74
CA GLY A 81 38.55 25.45 13.14
C GLY A 81 37.28 24.92 13.78
N GLU A 82 36.12 25.41 13.35
CA GLU A 82 34.83 24.79 13.64
C GLU A 82 34.70 23.56 12.76
N VAL A 83 35.04 22.40 13.32
CA VAL A 83 34.88 21.11 12.63
C VAL A 83 33.38 20.82 12.61
N MET A 84 32.78 20.72 11.43
CA MET A 84 31.37 20.35 11.30
C MET A 84 31.23 18.83 11.42
N CYS A 85 30.23 18.35 12.17
CA CYS A 85 29.92 16.93 12.22
C CYS A 85 29.21 16.46 10.94
N THR A 86 29.65 15.37 10.32
CA THR A 86 29.02 14.78 9.12
C THR A 86 27.67 14.11 9.39
N VAL A 87 27.37 13.78 10.65
CA VAL A 87 26.15 13.09 11.06
C VAL A 87 25.03 14.09 11.35
N CYS A 88 25.30 15.11 12.16
CA CYS A 88 24.28 16.08 12.58
C CYS A 88 24.42 17.46 11.93
N ASN A 89 25.52 17.75 11.21
CA ASN A 89 25.82 19.06 10.62
C ASN A 89 25.78 20.22 11.64
N LEU A 90 26.10 19.93 12.91
CA LEU A 90 26.36 20.96 13.92
C LEU A 90 27.87 21.27 14.01
N PRO A 91 28.24 22.52 14.33
CA PRO A 91 29.63 22.88 14.59
C PRO A 91 30.11 22.22 15.88
N THR A 92 31.25 21.54 15.82
CA THR A 92 31.95 21.02 17.00
C THR A 92 33.05 21.99 17.41
N THR A 93 33.03 22.38 18.68
CA THR A 93 34.14 23.14 19.27
C THR A 93 35.31 22.18 19.49
N PRO A 94 36.50 22.40 18.92
CA PRO A 94 37.65 21.55 19.18
C PRO A 94 37.99 21.63 20.68
N SER A 95 38.24 20.46 21.29
CA SER A 95 38.41 20.21 22.74
C SER A 95 39.62 20.89 23.42
N THR A 96 40.02 22.09 22.99
CA THR A 96 41.17 22.84 23.54
C THR A 96 40.80 23.62 24.81
N SER A 97 39.53 23.66 25.19
CA SER A 97 39.06 24.30 26.43
C SER A 97 39.00 23.29 27.57
N SER A 98 39.70 23.61 28.66
CA SER A 98 39.87 22.86 29.92
C SER A 98 38.61 22.73 30.78
N VAL A 99 37.45 22.54 30.15
CA VAL A 99 36.15 22.33 30.81
C VAL A 99 35.61 20.99 30.31
N PRO A 100 35.05 20.12 31.17
CA PRO A 100 34.46 18.85 30.75
C PRO A 100 33.13 19.13 30.03
N THR A 101 33.18 19.71 28.84
CA THR A 101 32.06 19.71 27.91
C THR A 101 31.89 18.28 27.43
N GLN A 102 30.70 17.73 27.65
CA GLN A 102 30.29 16.45 27.10
C GLN A 102 30.71 16.35 25.63
N PRO A 103 31.29 15.21 25.18
CA PRO A 103 31.65 15.05 23.78
C PRO A 103 30.41 15.29 22.92
N HIS A 104 30.55 16.00 21.80
CA HIS A 104 29.40 16.30 20.93
C HIS A 104 28.63 15.03 20.52
N GLU A 105 29.32 13.89 20.48
CA GLU A 105 28.79 12.55 20.16
C GLU A 105 27.75 12.05 21.19
N SER A 106 27.85 12.47 22.45
CA SER A 106 26.85 12.16 23.48
C SER A 106 25.66 13.13 23.49
N SER A 107 25.72 14.20 22.69
CA SER A 107 24.61 15.13 22.55
C SER A 107 23.39 14.44 21.93
N LEU A 108 22.20 14.68 22.48
CA LEU A 108 20.94 14.17 21.94
C LEU A 108 20.77 14.53 20.46
N ALA A 109 21.24 15.70 20.04
CA ALA A 109 21.20 16.11 18.63
C ALA A 109 22.02 15.16 17.73
N HIS A 110 23.21 14.75 18.18
CA HIS A 110 24.03 13.78 17.46
C HIS A 110 23.42 12.38 17.51
N GLN A 111 22.99 11.94 18.69
CA GLN A 111 22.41 10.61 18.89
C GLN A 111 21.13 10.39 18.05
N VAL A 112 20.30 11.42 17.88
CA VAL A 112 19.07 11.34 17.05
C VAL A 112 19.37 11.37 15.55
N CYS A 113 20.50 11.93 15.13
CA CYS A 113 20.91 11.93 13.73
C CYS A 113 21.68 10.67 13.31
N LEU A 114 22.09 9.81 14.26
CA LEU A 114 22.75 8.56 13.93
C LEU A 114 21.83 7.62 13.14
N PRO A 115 22.39 6.80 12.22
CA PRO A 115 21.64 5.72 11.60
C PRO A 115 21.23 4.72 12.68
N HIS A 116 19.96 4.75 13.07
CA HIS A 116 19.46 3.87 14.12
C HIS A 116 19.41 2.44 13.58
N SER A 117 20.05 1.50 14.29
CA SER A 117 19.89 0.08 13.98
C SER A 117 18.42 -0.29 14.19
N HIS A 118 17.74 -0.67 13.12
CA HIS A 118 16.38 -1.18 13.22
C HIS A 118 16.41 -2.66 13.61
N PRO A 119 15.44 -3.13 14.41
CA PRO A 119 15.28 -4.55 14.62
C PRO A 119 15.09 -5.24 13.27
N PRO A 120 15.66 -6.45 13.08
CA PRO A 120 15.50 -7.19 11.84
C PRO A 120 14.01 -7.41 11.55
N SER A 121 13.67 -7.38 10.27
CA SER A 121 12.31 -7.65 9.80
C SER A 121 11.89 -9.08 10.17
N TYR A 122 10.58 -9.27 10.38
CA TYR A 122 9.98 -10.57 10.68
C TYR A 122 9.95 -11.52 9.46
N LEU A 123 10.52 -11.12 8.33
CA LEU A 123 10.50 -11.94 7.13
C LEU A 123 11.42 -13.16 7.30
N ASP A 124 10.91 -14.32 6.92
CA ASP A 124 11.65 -15.56 6.96
C ASP A 124 12.74 -15.57 5.88
N ARG A 125 14.01 -15.49 6.31
CA ARG A 125 15.21 -15.45 5.46
C ARG A 125 15.42 -16.71 4.63
N ASP A 126 14.80 -17.81 5.02
CA ASP A 126 14.90 -19.08 4.29
C ASP A 126 13.89 -19.15 3.13
N HIS A 127 12.89 -18.26 3.08
CA HIS A 127 11.91 -18.25 2.01
C HIS A 127 12.58 -17.98 0.66
N VAL A 128 12.32 -18.86 -0.32
CA VAL A 128 12.94 -18.82 -1.66
C VAL A 128 12.78 -17.45 -2.33
N GLY A 129 11.60 -16.82 -2.19
CA GLY A 129 11.36 -15.49 -2.73
C GLY A 129 12.21 -14.40 -2.07
N LEU A 130 12.50 -14.50 -0.77
CA LEU A 130 13.37 -13.54 -0.09
C LEU A 130 14.83 -13.77 -0.48
N ARG A 131 15.27 -15.03 -0.52
CA ARG A 131 16.61 -15.42 -0.99
C ARG A 131 16.87 -14.91 -2.41
N TYR A 132 15.88 -15.08 -3.29
CA TYR A 132 15.92 -14.56 -4.65
C TYR A 132 16.07 -13.03 -4.66
N LEU A 133 15.27 -12.30 -3.88
CA LEU A 133 15.40 -10.83 -3.81
C LEU A 133 16.77 -10.40 -3.24
N SER A 134 17.26 -11.09 -2.21
CA SER A 134 18.55 -10.79 -1.58
C SER A 134 19.75 -10.98 -2.51
N SER A 135 19.72 -11.97 -3.41
CA SER A 135 20.80 -12.14 -4.39
C SER A 135 20.86 -11.02 -5.42
N TYR A 136 19.74 -10.33 -5.65
CA TYR A 136 19.69 -9.11 -6.47
C TYR A 136 19.97 -7.85 -5.65
N GLY A 137 20.52 -7.99 -4.44
CA GLY A 137 20.90 -6.88 -3.58
C GLY A 137 19.74 -6.21 -2.86
N TRP A 138 18.55 -6.81 -2.83
CA TRP A 138 17.45 -6.30 -2.02
C TRP A 138 17.58 -6.74 -0.56
N ASP A 139 17.78 -5.78 0.34
CA ASP A 139 17.87 -6.02 1.78
C ASP A 139 16.51 -5.77 2.46
N PRO A 140 15.92 -6.77 3.15
CA PRO A 140 14.67 -6.57 3.87
C PRO A 140 14.77 -5.59 5.05
N ASP A 141 15.97 -5.42 5.62
CA ASP A 141 16.18 -4.60 6.82
C ASP A 141 16.55 -3.14 6.48
N ALA A 142 16.96 -2.88 5.23
CA ALA A 142 17.23 -1.54 4.72
C ALA A 142 15.99 -0.62 4.67
N ARG A 143 14.78 -1.17 4.86
CA ARG A 143 13.52 -0.41 4.84
C ARG A 143 13.28 0.38 3.54
N LEU A 144 13.90 -0.06 2.45
CA LEU A 144 13.70 0.50 1.12
C LEU A 144 12.68 -0.34 0.35
N GLY A 145 11.92 0.32 -0.51
CA GLY A 145 11.06 -0.34 -1.48
C GLY A 145 11.86 -0.96 -2.62
N LEU A 146 11.18 -1.71 -3.48
CA LEU A 146 11.78 -2.14 -4.74
C LEU A 146 11.94 -0.96 -5.71
N GLY A 147 12.83 -1.10 -6.70
CA GLY A 147 13.10 -0.11 -7.75
C GLY A 147 14.45 0.61 -7.57
N ALA A 148 14.93 1.25 -8.64
CA ALA A 148 16.28 1.84 -8.68
C ALA A 148 16.52 2.88 -7.58
N SER A 149 15.51 3.67 -7.23
CA SER A 149 15.57 4.68 -6.16
C SER A 149 15.09 4.16 -4.80
N GLY A 150 14.73 2.88 -4.68
CA GLY A 150 14.21 2.31 -3.44
C GLY A 150 12.84 2.87 -3.00
N THR A 151 12.08 3.49 -3.90
CA THR A 151 10.81 4.18 -3.60
C THR A 151 9.56 3.31 -3.77
N GLY A 152 9.72 2.04 -4.14
CA GLY A 152 8.60 1.13 -4.35
C GLY A 152 7.76 0.85 -3.10
N ILE A 153 6.57 0.30 -3.31
CA ILE A 153 5.70 -0.12 -2.22
C ILE A 153 6.37 -1.22 -1.39
N ARG A 154 6.45 -1.02 -0.08
CA ARG A 154 7.10 -1.95 0.86
C ARG A 154 6.16 -3.00 1.44
N ALA A 155 4.88 -2.64 1.56
CA ALA A 155 3.85 -3.49 2.12
C ALA A 155 2.79 -3.80 1.06
N PRO A 156 2.18 -5.00 1.08
CA PRO A 156 1.08 -5.32 0.19
C PRO A 156 -0.08 -4.34 0.32
N VAL A 157 -0.66 -3.94 -0.81
CA VAL A 157 -1.84 -3.07 -0.85
C VAL A 157 -3.03 -3.84 -0.29
N LYS A 158 -3.70 -3.27 0.71
CA LYS A 158 -4.89 -3.89 1.32
C LYS A 158 -6.10 -3.69 0.39
N CYS A 159 -6.63 -4.80 -0.13
CA CYS A 159 -7.84 -4.77 -0.95
C CYS A 159 -9.10 -4.66 -0.08
N LYS A 160 -10.07 -3.85 -0.51
CA LYS A 160 -11.41 -3.83 0.07
C LYS A 160 -12.22 -4.97 -0.55
N VAL A 161 -12.60 -5.94 0.27
CA VAL A 161 -13.45 -7.05 -0.20
C VAL A 161 -14.85 -6.51 -0.51
N LYS A 162 -15.33 -6.77 -1.72
CA LYS A 162 -16.71 -6.51 -2.12
C LYS A 162 -17.50 -7.79 -1.94
N ASN A 163 -18.43 -7.77 -0.98
CA ASN A 163 -19.34 -8.90 -0.72
C ASN A 163 -20.70 -8.72 -1.42
N ASP A 164 -20.88 -7.61 -2.15
CA ASP A 164 -22.16 -7.24 -2.76
C ASP A 164 -22.28 -7.81 -4.18
N THR A 165 -23.48 -8.22 -4.57
CA THR A 165 -23.81 -8.67 -5.93
C THR A 165 -23.99 -7.52 -6.92
N VAL A 166 -24.02 -6.29 -6.43
CA VAL A 166 -24.20 -5.09 -7.26
C VAL A 166 -22.98 -4.89 -8.16
N GLY A 167 -23.16 -4.35 -9.37
CA GLY A 167 -22.05 -4.04 -10.29
C GLY A 167 -21.00 -3.09 -9.69
N LEU A 168 -19.74 -3.20 -10.12
CA LEU A 168 -18.71 -2.21 -9.76
C LEU A 168 -19.08 -0.85 -10.37
N GLY A 169 -19.01 0.22 -9.57
CA GLY A 169 -19.35 1.58 -10.02
C GLY A 169 -20.82 1.98 -9.91
N VAL A 170 -21.72 1.04 -9.58
CA VAL A 170 -23.10 1.37 -9.22
C VAL A 170 -23.08 1.91 -7.78
N LYS A 171 -23.50 3.16 -7.61
CA LYS A 171 -23.70 3.74 -6.27
C LYS A 171 -24.88 3.01 -5.66
N ASP A 172 -24.66 2.28 -4.58
CA ASP A 172 -25.76 1.86 -3.73
C ASP A 172 -26.50 3.13 -3.35
N SER A 173 -27.77 3.26 -3.76
CA SER A 173 -28.59 4.32 -3.20
C SER A 173 -28.58 4.10 -1.69
N ASP A 174 -28.16 5.11 -0.94
CA ASP A 174 -27.92 5.04 0.52
C ASP A 174 -29.15 4.61 1.35
N HIS A 175 -30.27 4.30 0.69
CA HIS A 175 -31.58 4.02 1.24
C HIS A 175 -31.85 2.54 1.53
N VAL A 176 -30.96 1.59 1.22
CA VAL A 176 -31.18 0.17 1.55
C VAL A 176 -29.95 -0.47 2.21
N ARG A 177 -29.22 0.29 3.02
CA ARG A 177 -28.55 -0.35 4.15
C ARG A 177 -29.62 -0.64 5.19
N VAL A 178 -30.37 -1.72 4.97
CA VAL A 178 -31.07 -2.41 6.06
C VAL A 178 -29.95 -2.78 7.02
N LYS A 179 -29.68 -1.89 7.98
CA LYS A 179 -28.98 -2.25 9.20
C LYS A 179 -29.70 -3.52 9.61
N LYS A 180 -29.00 -4.65 9.52
CA LYS A 180 -29.45 -5.90 10.11
C LYS A 180 -29.50 -5.54 11.58
N GLN A 181 -30.62 -4.96 12.00
CA GLN A 181 -30.96 -4.77 13.38
C GLN A 181 -30.88 -6.20 13.85
N ALA A 182 -29.82 -6.50 14.60
CA ALA A 182 -29.79 -7.69 15.41
C ALA A 182 -31.04 -7.54 16.26
N LYS A 183 -32.15 -8.14 15.80
CA LYS A 183 -33.34 -8.27 16.62
C LYS A 183 -32.80 -8.97 17.83
N ASN A 184 -32.69 -8.24 18.93
CA ASN A 184 -32.37 -8.78 20.22
C ASN A 184 -33.38 -9.90 20.43
N MET A 185 -32.99 -11.12 20.11
CA MET A 185 -33.81 -12.30 20.30
C MET A 185 -33.79 -12.48 21.80
N VAL A 186 -34.71 -11.78 22.47
CA VAL A 186 -34.92 -11.89 23.91
C VAL A 186 -35.27 -13.36 24.13
N ARG A 187 -34.31 -14.12 24.65
CA ARG A 187 -34.52 -15.52 25.01
C ARG A 187 -35.53 -15.53 26.15
N LEU A 188 -36.80 -15.78 25.82
CA LEU A 188 -37.87 -15.91 26.80
C LEU A 188 -37.60 -17.15 27.65
N ASN A 189 -37.80 -17.02 28.97
CA ASN A 189 -37.70 -18.15 29.88
C ASN A 189 -38.81 -19.17 29.58
N ALA A 190 -38.59 -20.47 29.86
CA ALA A 190 -39.54 -21.55 29.57
C ALA A 190 -40.97 -21.28 30.08
N LYS A 191 -41.12 -20.60 31.23
CA LYS A 191 -42.43 -20.20 31.76
C LYS A 191 -43.13 -19.14 30.90
N GLN A 192 -42.38 -18.19 30.35
CA GLN A 192 -42.91 -17.14 29.48
C GLN A 192 -43.31 -17.69 28.11
N MET A 193 -42.60 -18.69 27.60
CA MET A 193 -42.99 -19.42 26.38
C MET A 193 -44.34 -20.10 26.55
N ARG A 194 -44.56 -20.85 27.63
CA ARG A 194 -45.85 -21.51 27.92
C ARG A 194 -47.02 -20.52 28.07
N LEU A 195 -46.77 -19.37 28.69
CA LEU A 195 -47.78 -18.32 28.84
C LEU A 195 -48.18 -17.70 27.49
N ARG A 196 -47.21 -17.44 26.61
CA ARG A 196 -47.50 -16.93 25.26
C ARG A 196 -48.25 -17.95 24.43
N GLU A 197 -47.83 -19.20 24.44
CA GLU A 197 -48.48 -20.28 23.69
C GLU A 197 -49.94 -20.49 24.17
N ALA A 198 -50.19 -20.45 25.48
CA ALA A 198 -51.54 -20.54 26.02
C ALA A 198 -52.41 -19.32 25.64
N ALA A 199 -51.81 -18.13 25.58
CA ALA A 199 -52.52 -16.92 25.14
C ALA A 199 -52.81 -16.96 23.63
N GLU A 200 -51.88 -17.44 22.82
CA GLU A 200 -52.07 -17.63 21.37
C GLU A 200 -53.15 -18.66 21.09
N LYS A 201 -53.14 -19.80 21.80
CA LYS A 201 -54.20 -20.82 21.69
C LYS A 201 -55.58 -20.29 22.08
N LYS A 202 -55.67 -19.47 23.13
CA LYS A 202 -56.93 -18.81 23.50
C LYS A 202 -57.39 -17.82 22.42
N ARG A 203 -56.46 -17.07 21.83
CA ARG A 203 -56.75 -16.12 20.76
C ARG A 203 -57.19 -16.82 19.48
N GLU A 204 -56.60 -17.96 19.17
CA GLU A 204 -56.99 -18.82 18.04
C GLU A 204 -58.41 -19.36 18.24
N VAL A 205 -58.72 -19.91 19.42
CA VAL A 205 -60.09 -20.36 19.73
C VAL A 205 -61.08 -19.21 19.64
N GLN A 206 -60.71 -18.03 20.17
CA GLN A 206 -61.55 -16.83 20.08
C GLN A 206 -61.80 -16.40 18.62
N LEU A 207 -60.78 -16.44 17.77
CA LEU A 207 -60.93 -16.15 16.34
C LEU A 207 -61.77 -17.22 15.65
N ARG A 208 -61.58 -18.50 15.99
CA ARG A 208 -62.38 -19.61 15.46
C ARG A 208 -63.85 -19.48 15.84
N ASP A 209 -64.15 -19.14 17.08
CA ASP A 209 -65.52 -18.94 17.56
C ASP A 209 -66.15 -17.69 16.93
N ALA A 210 -65.37 -16.63 16.71
CA ALA A 210 -65.83 -15.42 16.04
C ALA A 210 -66.15 -15.66 14.55
N PHE A 211 -65.35 -16.49 13.87
CA PHE A 211 -65.55 -16.80 12.45
C PHE A 211 -66.55 -17.93 12.21
N TYR A 212 -66.58 -18.97 13.06
CA TYR A 212 -67.29 -20.24 12.83
C TYR A 212 -68.27 -20.62 13.94
N GLY A 213 -68.58 -19.72 14.87
CA GLY A 213 -69.53 -19.99 15.95
C GLY A 213 -70.99 -19.83 15.51
N LYS A 214 -71.79 -19.20 16.39
CA LYS A 214 -73.26 -19.15 16.31
C LYS A 214 -73.83 -18.66 14.98
N ASP A 215 -73.14 -17.75 14.29
CA ASP A 215 -73.63 -17.14 13.05
C ASP A 215 -73.61 -18.13 11.87
N LEU A 216 -72.61 -19.01 11.85
CA LEU A 216 -72.50 -20.08 10.85
C LEU A 216 -73.46 -21.24 11.16
N GLU A 217 -73.63 -21.60 12.43
CA GLU A 217 -74.60 -22.61 12.87
C GLU A 217 -76.06 -22.18 12.62
N ALA A 218 -76.36 -20.89 12.77
CA ALA A 218 -77.67 -20.33 12.43
C ALA A 218 -77.95 -20.36 10.92
N TYR A 219 -76.92 -20.21 10.08
CA TYR A 219 -77.06 -20.20 8.63
C TYR A 219 -77.03 -21.60 7.99
N LEU A 220 -76.35 -22.57 8.62
CA LEU A 220 -76.26 -23.96 8.14
C LEU A 220 -77.25 -24.93 8.81
N GLY A 221 -77.93 -24.50 9.89
CA GLY A 221 -78.91 -25.30 10.63
C GLY A 221 -78.26 -26.31 11.60
N PRO A 222 -78.98 -26.74 12.66
CA PRO A 222 -78.47 -27.72 13.62
C PRO A 222 -78.47 -29.13 12.98
N GLY A 223 -77.38 -29.46 12.31
CA GLY A 223 -77.18 -30.73 11.60
C GLY A 223 -76.92 -30.49 10.13
N GLY A 224 -75.64 -30.36 9.78
CA GLY A 224 -75.21 -30.71 8.42
C GLY A 224 -75.39 -32.19 8.15
#